data_AF-A0A519NZC6-F1
#
_entry.id   AF-A0A519NZC6-F1
#
_cell.length_a   1.000
_cell.length_b   1.000
_cell.length_c   1.000
_cell.angle_alpha   90.00
_cell.angle_beta   90.00
_cell.angle_gamma   90.00
#
_symmetry.space_group_name_H-M   'P 1'
#
loop_
_entity.id
_entity.type
_entity.pdbx_description
1 polymer ?
#
loop_
_entity_poly.entity_id
_entity_poly.type
_entity_poly.pdbx_seq_one_letter_code
_entity_poly.pdbx_strand_id
1 'polypeptide(L)'
;MPTLTPPALNPVVAEVTARIVERSKTTRADYLRRMDAARDSGVGRAKLSCANWAHAFAGQTIADKLTAMDGSKPNVGIVTAYNDMLSAHQPFERFPAVIREAAREVGATAQVAGGTPAMCDGVTQGRPGMELSLFSRDVIAMSVGVALTHDAFDAAMCLGVCDKIVPGLFMGSLAFGHLPVVFAPAGPMPSGIPNAEKARVRALYAQNKVDRATLLESEIGSYHSPGTCTFYGTANSNQMMMELGGLHMPSTAFVHPETGLRDALTAAAAKRAVELARSGQS
;
A
#
# COMPACT_ATOMS: atom_id res chain seq x y z
N MET A 1 35.61 -0.52 10.87
CA MET A 1 35.02 -1.21 9.70
C MET A 1 35.70 -0.66 8.46
N PRO A 2 36.22 -1.50 7.54
CA PRO A 2 36.78 -1.00 6.30
C PRO A 2 35.67 -0.25 5.53
N THR A 3 35.94 1.01 5.20
CA THR A 3 35.09 1.82 4.32
C THR A 3 35.12 1.20 2.94
N LEU A 4 34.15 0.33 2.64
CA LEU A 4 33.91 -0.16 1.29
C LEU A 4 33.61 1.06 0.44
N THR A 5 34.51 1.36 -0.49
CA THR A 5 34.24 2.36 -1.52
C THR A 5 33.10 1.80 -2.36
N PRO A 6 31.94 2.48 -2.46
CA PRO A 6 30.85 1.96 -3.27
C PRO A 6 31.35 1.77 -4.70
N PRO A 7 31.04 0.64 -5.36
CA PRO A 7 31.50 0.38 -6.71
C PRO A 7 31.06 1.51 -7.64
N ALA A 8 31.92 1.85 -8.60
CA ALA A 8 31.60 2.86 -9.61
C ALA A 8 30.29 2.47 -10.33
N LEU A 9 29.36 3.42 -10.41
CA LEU A 9 28.06 3.21 -11.05
C LEU A 9 28.28 2.86 -12.53
N ASN A 10 27.52 1.89 -13.05
CA ASN A 10 27.57 1.55 -14.47
C ASN A 10 27.36 2.82 -15.34
N PRO A 11 28.19 3.07 -16.38
CA PRO A 11 28.13 4.31 -17.15
C PRO A 11 26.76 4.61 -17.76
N VAL A 12 26.04 3.59 -18.21
CA VAL A 12 24.68 3.75 -18.78
C VAL A 12 23.69 4.15 -17.69
N VAL A 13 23.79 3.54 -16.51
CA VAL A 13 22.92 3.90 -15.37
C VAL A 13 23.21 5.33 -14.92
N ALA A 14 24.47 5.76 -14.91
CA ALA A 14 24.86 7.13 -14.61
C ALA A 14 24.28 8.13 -15.63
N GLU A 15 24.40 7.84 -16.92
CA GLU A 15 23.85 8.67 -18.01
C GLU A 15 22.33 8.80 -17.92
N VAL A 16 21.61 7.68 -17.76
CA VAL A 16 20.15 7.66 -17.63
C VAL A 16 19.71 8.44 -16.39
N THR A 17 20.42 8.29 -15.28
CA THR A 17 20.15 9.03 -14.03
C THR A 17 20.33 10.53 -14.26
N ALA A 18 21.45 10.96 -14.86
CA ALA A 18 21.71 12.36 -15.15
C ALA A 18 20.62 12.96 -16.06
N ARG A 19 20.19 12.23 -17.10
CA ARG A 19 19.12 12.65 -17.99
C ARG A 19 17.78 12.80 -17.27
N ILE A 20 17.44 11.90 -16.36
CA ILE A 20 16.21 11.99 -15.55
C ILE A 20 16.28 13.19 -14.60
N VAL A 21 17.42 13.39 -13.93
CA VAL A 21 17.65 14.55 -13.05
C VAL A 21 17.47 15.84 -13.84
N GLU A 22 18.12 15.98 -15.00
CA GLU A 22 18.01 17.17 -15.86
C GLU A 22 16.55 17.43 -16.28
N ARG A 23 15.88 16.42 -16.84
CA ARG A 23 14.50 16.53 -17.31
C ARG A 23 13.52 16.89 -16.19
N SER A 24 13.79 16.47 -14.95
CA SER A 24 12.89 16.67 -13.81
C SER A 24 13.22 17.89 -12.95
N LYS A 25 14.27 18.67 -13.27
CA LYS A 25 14.70 19.81 -12.43
C LYS A 25 13.55 20.73 -12.03
N THR A 26 12.80 21.23 -13.00
CA THR A 26 11.72 22.21 -12.76
C THR A 26 10.58 21.61 -11.95
N THR A 27 10.09 20.43 -12.34
CA THR A 27 8.96 19.77 -11.67
C THR A 27 9.32 19.29 -10.27
N ARG A 28 10.55 18.82 -10.07
CA ARG A 28 11.06 18.44 -8.74
C ARG A 28 11.25 19.65 -7.83
N ALA A 29 11.75 20.77 -8.35
CA ALA A 29 11.89 22.00 -7.58
C ALA A 29 10.53 22.53 -7.12
N ASP A 30 9.52 22.54 -8.00
CA ASP A 30 8.15 22.90 -7.63
C ASP A 30 7.58 21.96 -6.55
N TYR A 31 7.74 20.65 -6.75
CA TYR A 31 7.32 19.64 -5.78
C TYR A 31 7.94 19.87 -4.40
N LEU A 32 9.26 20.00 -4.32
CA LEU A 32 9.95 20.20 -3.04
C LEU A 32 9.48 21.48 -2.35
N ARG A 33 9.36 22.58 -3.08
CA ARG A 33 8.85 23.85 -2.53
C ARG A 33 7.46 23.67 -1.91
N ARG A 34 6.56 22.91 -2.56
CA ARG A 34 5.22 22.62 -2.03
C ARG A 34 5.27 21.73 -0.79
N MET A 35 6.17 20.74 -0.76
CA MET A 35 6.34 19.86 0.40
C MET A 35 6.94 20.60 1.60
N ASP A 36 7.94 21.45 1.36
CA ASP A 36 8.53 22.30 2.39
C ASP A 36 7.48 23.27 2.95
N ALA A 37 6.72 23.96 2.08
CA ALA A 37 5.64 24.85 2.52
C ALA A 37 4.55 24.10 3.34
N ALA A 38 4.19 22.88 2.93
CA ALA A 38 3.24 22.07 3.68
C ALA A 38 3.79 21.66 5.06
N ARG A 39 5.05 21.22 5.13
CA ARG A 39 5.72 20.89 6.39
C ARG A 39 5.84 22.09 7.32
N ASP A 40 6.28 23.24 6.79
CA ASP A 40 6.51 24.47 7.55
C ASP A 40 5.21 25.08 8.07
N SER A 41 4.08 24.81 7.40
CA SER A 41 2.76 25.20 7.90
C SER A 41 2.33 24.44 9.15
N GLY A 42 3.08 23.41 9.60
CA GLY A 42 2.85 22.60 10.80
C GLY A 42 2.06 21.31 10.53
N VAL A 43 1.88 20.47 11.55
CA VAL A 43 1.05 19.26 11.45
C VAL A 43 -0.41 19.63 11.20
N GLY A 44 -1.04 19.00 10.21
CA GLY A 44 -2.39 19.34 9.76
C GLY A 44 -3.43 19.40 10.87
N ARG A 45 -3.38 18.41 11.76
CA ARG A 45 -4.34 18.24 12.84
C ARG A 45 -4.33 19.39 13.85
N ALA A 46 -3.18 20.03 14.08
CA ALA A 46 -3.08 21.20 14.96
C ALA A 46 -3.77 22.45 14.40
N LYS A 47 -4.09 22.47 13.10
CA LYS A 47 -4.74 23.60 12.41
C LYS A 47 -6.25 23.43 12.32
N LEU A 48 -6.78 22.26 12.66
CA LEU A 48 -8.20 21.97 12.57
C LEU A 48 -8.99 22.81 13.59
N SER A 49 -10.10 23.40 13.14
CA SER A 49 -11.06 24.06 14.03
C SER A 49 -11.71 23.03 14.98
N CYS A 50 -12.29 23.49 16.09
CA CYS A 50 -13.04 22.60 17.00
C CYS A 50 -14.14 21.82 16.29
N ALA A 51 -14.80 22.43 15.29
CA ALA A 51 -15.80 21.76 14.47
C ALA A 51 -15.16 20.63 13.63
N ASN A 52 -14.04 20.91 12.95
CA ASN A 52 -13.33 19.91 12.15
C ASN A 52 -12.85 18.73 13.02
N TRP A 53 -12.36 19.01 14.24
CA TRP A 53 -12.04 17.98 15.23
C TRP A 53 -13.27 17.12 15.58
N ALA A 54 -14.40 17.75 15.89
CA ALA A 54 -15.62 17.01 16.20
C ALA A 54 -16.03 16.06 15.05
N HIS A 55 -15.98 16.52 13.80
CA HIS A 55 -16.28 15.70 12.62
C HIS A 55 -15.28 14.55 12.43
N ALA A 56 -13.98 14.84 12.51
CA ALA A 56 -12.93 13.87 12.20
C ALA A 56 -12.81 12.74 13.24
N PHE A 57 -13.22 12.98 14.49
CA PHE A 57 -12.99 12.04 15.60
C PHE A 57 -14.27 11.53 16.27
N ALA A 58 -15.46 11.99 15.87
CA ALA A 58 -16.73 11.57 16.47
C ALA A 58 -16.94 10.05 16.48
N GLY A 59 -16.55 9.37 15.40
CA GLY A 59 -16.72 7.92 15.22
C GLY A 59 -15.69 7.04 15.95
N GLN A 60 -14.72 7.62 16.66
CA GLN A 60 -13.76 6.87 17.45
C GLN A 60 -14.35 6.39 18.78
N THR A 61 -13.71 5.38 19.39
CA THR A 61 -13.99 4.99 20.78
C THR A 61 -13.74 6.17 21.73
N ILE A 62 -14.32 6.14 22.93
CA ILE A 62 -14.11 7.20 23.93
C ILE A 62 -12.62 7.35 24.27
N ALA A 63 -11.90 6.23 24.45
CA ALA A 63 -10.48 6.23 24.79
C ALA A 63 -9.60 6.81 23.67
N ASP A 64 -9.83 6.39 22.42
CA ASP A 64 -9.09 6.93 21.26
C ASP A 64 -9.39 8.43 21.09
N LYS A 65 -10.66 8.83 21.25
CA LYS A 65 -11.07 10.23 21.15
C LYS A 65 -10.38 11.10 22.20
N LEU A 66 -10.32 10.68 23.47
CA LEU A 66 -9.61 11.40 24.52
C LEU A 66 -8.10 11.51 24.22
N THR A 67 -7.51 10.46 23.67
CA THR A 67 -6.09 10.43 23.27
C THR A 67 -5.84 11.36 22.07
N ALA A 68 -6.73 11.37 21.08
CA ALA A 68 -6.64 12.26 19.94
C ALA A 68 -6.79 13.72 20.38
N MET A 69 -7.76 14.03 21.24
CA MET A 69 -8.05 15.38 21.74
C MET A 69 -6.93 16.00 22.60
N ASP A 70 -6.02 15.19 23.15
CA ASP A 70 -4.78 15.69 23.77
C ASP A 70 -3.92 16.49 22.78
N GLY A 71 -4.10 16.29 21.46
CA GLY A 71 -3.43 17.06 20.41
C GLY A 71 -1.93 16.75 20.25
N SER A 72 -1.29 16.21 21.28
CA SER A 72 0.14 15.85 21.29
C SER A 72 0.42 14.43 20.76
N LYS A 73 -0.58 13.54 20.80
CA LYS A 73 -0.44 12.12 20.46
C LYS A 73 -0.69 11.89 18.97
N PRO A 74 0.21 11.25 18.21
CA PRO A 74 0.01 11.04 16.77
C PRO A 74 -1.30 10.32 16.42
N ASN A 75 -1.89 10.68 15.29
CA ASN A 75 -3.01 9.99 14.67
C ASN A 75 -2.64 9.48 13.27
N VAL A 76 -2.74 8.17 13.04
CA VAL A 76 -2.38 7.52 11.77
C VAL A 76 -3.61 7.33 10.89
N GLY A 77 -3.55 7.86 9.66
CA GLY A 77 -4.57 7.65 8.63
C GLY A 77 -4.36 6.34 7.88
N ILE A 78 -5.39 5.53 7.72
CA ILE A 78 -5.32 4.26 6.98
C ILE A 78 -6.06 4.43 5.65
N VAL A 79 -5.36 4.27 4.53
CA VAL A 79 -5.96 4.18 3.19
C VAL A 79 -5.97 2.72 2.78
N THR A 80 -7.15 2.14 2.59
CA THR A 80 -7.30 0.70 2.34
C THR A 80 -7.86 0.41 0.95
N ALA A 81 -7.22 -0.53 0.26
CA ALA A 81 -7.73 -1.12 -0.99
C ALA A 81 -8.60 -2.36 -0.72
N TYR A 82 -9.32 -2.42 0.40
CA TYR A 82 -10.14 -3.58 0.77
C TYR A 82 -11.33 -3.78 -0.17
N ASN A 83 -11.54 -5.02 -0.58
CA ASN A 83 -12.83 -5.59 -0.96
C ASN A 83 -12.82 -7.08 -0.62
N ASP A 84 -14.00 -7.66 -0.44
CA ASP A 84 -14.19 -9.08 -0.15
C ASP A 84 -14.08 -9.98 -1.40
N MET A 85 -14.30 -9.41 -2.58
CA MET A 85 -14.28 -10.10 -3.86
C MET A 85 -12.91 -10.67 -4.25
N LEU A 86 -11.82 -9.91 -4.01
CA LEU A 86 -10.50 -10.24 -4.54
C LEU A 86 -9.63 -10.87 -3.44
N SER A 87 -9.10 -12.07 -3.71
CA SER A 87 -8.23 -12.79 -2.76
C SER A 87 -7.08 -11.94 -2.22
N ALA A 88 -6.50 -11.09 -3.07
CA ALA A 88 -5.39 -10.21 -2.73
C ALA A 88 -5.75 -9.07 -1.77
N HIS A 89 -7.02 -8.69 -1.71
CA HIS A 89 -7.50 -7.51 -0.99
C HIS A 89 -8.40 -7.85 0.18
N GLN A 90 -9.04 -9.02 0.18
CA GLN A 90 -9.85 -9.50 1.29
C GLN A 90 -9.11 -9.50 2.63
N PRO A 91 -7.81 -9.86 2.73
CA PRO A 91 -7.07 -9.81 4.00
C PRO A 91 -7.06 -8.43 4.68
N PHE A 92 -7.25 -7.34 3.92
CA PHE A 92 -7.28 -6.00 4.49
C PHE A 92 -8.50 -5.71 5.36
N GLU A 93 -9.50 -6.59 5.42
CA GLU A 93 -10.66 -6.47 6.32
C GLU A 93 -10.23 -6.30 7.78
N ARG A 94 -9.28 -7.13 8.22
CA ARG A 94 -8.85 -7.22 9.62
C ARG A 94 -7.69 -6.27 9.97
N PHE A 95 -6.92 -5.81 8.98
CA PHE A 95 -5.70 -5.03 9.19
C PHE A 95 -5.95 -3.69 9.92
N PRO A 96 -7.03 -2.93 9.64
CA PRO A 96 -7.34 -1.73 10.40
C PRO A 96 -7.47 -1.96 11.91
N ALA A 97 -7.96 -3.12 12.35
CA ALA A 97 -8.04 -3.44 13.78
C ALA A 97 -6.64 -3.67 14.37
N VAL A 98 -5.78 -4.43 13.69
CA VAL A 98 -4.38 -4.66 14.08
C VAL A 98 -3.61 -3.35 14.18
N ILE A 99 -3.79 -2.45 13.21
CA ILE A 99 -3.13 -1.14 13.18
C ILE A 99 -3.57 -0.26 14.35
N ARG A 100 -4.87 -0.22 14.64
CA ARG A 100 -5.40 0.55 15.78
C ARG A 100 -4.83 0.07 17.10
N GLU A 101 -4.78 -1.24 17.30
CA GLU A 101 -4.24 -1.80 18.53
C GLU A 101 -2.75 -1.49 18.68
N ALA A 102 -1.97 -1.71 17.62
CA ALA A 102 -0.54 -1.40 17.61
C ALA A 102 -0.25 0.10 17.86
N ALA A 103 -1.10 0.99 17.34
CA ALA A 103 -0.98 2.44 17.60
C ALA A 103 -1.27 2.77 19.08
N ARG A 104 -2.29 2.16 19.68
CA ARG A 104 -2.64 2.36 21.10
C ARG A 104 -1.51 1.92 22.03
N GLU A 105 -0.89 0.78 21.75
CA GLU A 105 0.25 0.26 22.53
C GLU A 105 1.40 1.27 22.66
N VAL A 106 1.57 2.16 21.68
CA VAL A 106 2.60 3.20 21.69
C VAL A 106 2.06 4.59 21.99
N GLY A 107 0.83 4.72 22.49
CA GLY A 107 0.21 5.99 22.88
C GLY A 107 -0.13 6.89 21.69
N ALA A 108 -0.64 6.29 20.61
CA ALA A 108 -1.14 6.95 19.42
C ALA A 108 -2.53 6.41 19.04
N THR A 109 -3.15 7.04 18.05
CA THR A 109 -4.45 6.60 17.51
C THR A 109 -4.32 6.28 16.03
N ALA A 110 -5.27 5.52 15.49
CA ALA A 110 -5.36 5.28 14.06
C ALA A 110 -6.81 5.19 13.60
N GLN A 111 -7.07 5.63 12.38
CA GLN A 111 -8.38 5.48 11.76
C GLN A 111 -8.33 5.40 10.25
N VAL A 112 -9.32 4.71 9.67
CA VAL A 112 -9.48 4.65 8.21
C VAL A 112 -9.81 6.04 7.70
N ALA A 113 -8.89 6.58 6.90
CA ALA A 113 -8.99 7.87 6.25
C ALA A 113 -9.85 7.78 4.98
N GLY A 114 -9.84 6.62 4.33
CA GLY A 114 -10.64 6.35 3.14
C GLY A 114 -10.35 4.98 2.53
N GLY A 115 -11.21 4.61 1.60
CA GLY A 115 -11.01 3.45 0.74
C GLY A 115 -10.55 3.88 -0.66
N THR A 116 -9.85 2.99 -1.35
CA THR A 116 -9.58 3.13 -2.79
C THR A 116 -10.21 1.97 -3.54
N PRO A 117 -10.69 2.16 -4.78
CA PRO A 117 -11.14 1.04 -5.60
C PRO A 117 -10.00 0.04 -5.81
N ALA A 118 -10.34 -1.24 -5.80
CA ALA A 118 -9.43 -2.33 -6.09
C ALA A 118 -10.00 -3.23 -7.18
N MET A 119 -9.29 -3.29 -8.31
CA MET A 119 -9.60 -4.20 -9.41
C MET A 119 -8.53 -5.27 -9.54
N CYS A 120 -8.89 -6.38 -10.19
CA CYS A 120 -7.96 -7.46 -10.48
C CYS A 120 -7.80 -7.64 -11.99
N ASP A 121 -6.58 -7.49 -12.47
CA ASP A 121 -6.23 -7.75 -13.87
C ASP A 121 -6.55 -9.20 -14.23
N GLY A 122 -6.31 -10.16 -13.33
CA GLY A 122 -6.66 -11.57 -13.54
C GLY A 122 -8.17 -11.82 -13.73
N VAL A 123 -9.04 -11.04 -13.07
CA VAL A 123 -10.52 -11.15 -13.24
C VAL A 123 -10.97 -10.49 -14.54
N THR A 124 -10.35 -9.35 -14.90
CA THR A 124 -10.76 -8.55 -16.07
C THR A 124 -10.08 -8.99 -17.36
N GLN A 125 -9.08 -9.87 -17.30
CA GLN A 125 -8.31 -10.32 -18.46
C GLN A 125 -9.21 -10.96 -19.53
N GLY A 126 -9.09 -10.46 -20.76
CA GLY A 126 -9.93 -10.89 -21.88
C GLY A 126 -11.39 -10.41 -21.81
N ARG A 127 -11.69 -9.43 -20.96
CA ARG A 127 -13.02 -8.81 -20.83
C ARG A 127 -12.93 -7.29 -21.08
N PRO A 128 -14.05 -6.63 -21.44
CA PRO A 128 -14.07 -5.17 -21.64
C PRO A 128 -13.59 -4.35 -20.43
N GLY A 129 -13.71 -4.90 -19.20
CA GLY A 129 -13.21 -4.23 -18.00
C GLY A 129 -11.69 -4.02 -17.97
N MET A 130 -10.91 -4.76 -18.78
CA MET A 130 -9.46 -4.59 -18.87
C MET A 130 -9.08 -3.18 -19.38
N GLU A 131 -9.95 -2.53 -20.15
CA GLU A 131 -9.74 -1.15 -20.61
C GLU A 131 -9.58 -0.17 -19.44
N LEU A 132 -10.14 -0.48 -18.27
CA LEU A 132 -10.03 0.35 -17.07
C LEU A 132 -8.79 0.03 -16.23
N SER A 133 -8.02 -1.02 -16.54
CA SER A 133 -6.87 -1.46 -15.73
C SER A 133 -5.90 -0.33 -15.46
N LEU A 134 -5.31 0.26 -16.50
CA LEU A 134 -4.33 1.31 -16.30
C LEU A 134 -4.95 2.60 -15.72
N PHE A 135 -6.14 2.99 -16.17
CA PHE A 135 -6.85 4.17 -15.65
C PHE A 135 -7.18 4.06 -14.16
N SER A 136 -7.40 2.84 -13.65
CA SER A 136 -7.64 2.63 -12.22
C SER A 136 -6.53 3.21 -11.36
N ARG A 137 -5.26 3.16 -11.81
CA ARG A 137 -4.11 3.72 -11.10
C ARG A 137 -4.32 5.20 -10.75
N ASP A 138 -4.81 5.98 -11.71
CA ASP A 138 -5.00 7.42 -11.54
C ASP A 138 -6.22 7.71 -10.66
N VAL A 139 -7.27 6.88 -10.75
CA VAL A 139 -8.42 6.93 -9.83
C VAL A 139 -7.98 6.61 -8.40
N ILE A 140 -7.15 5.58 -8.20
CA ILE A 140 -6.60 5.20 -6.90
C ILE A 140 -5.78 6.35 -6.30
N ALA A 141 -4.90 6.96 -7.11
CA ALA A 141 -4.11 8.12 -6.67
C ALA A 141 -5.01 9.29 -6.23
N MET A 142 -6.09 9.56 -6.98
CA MET A 142 -7.07 10.57 -6.60
C MET A 142 -7.81 10.19 -5.31
N SER A 143 -8.23 8.93 -5.14
CA SER A 143 -8.89 8.44 -3.92
C SER A 143 -8.00 8.59 -2.68
N VAL A 144 -6.70 8.33 -2.79
CA VAL A 144 -5.73 8.58 -1.71
C VAL A 144 -5.67 10.06 -1.39
N GLY A 145 -5.65 10.92 -2.40
CA GLY A 145 -5.64 12.37 -2.17
C GLY A 145 -6.89 12.86 -1.47
N VAL A 146 -8.07 12.35 -1.85
CA VAL A 146 -9.34 12.61 -1.15
C VAL A 146 -9.29 12.10 0.29
N ALA A 147 -8.74 10.90 0.53
CA ALA A 147 -8.63 10.34 1.87
C ALA A 147 -7.72 11.17 2.80
N LEU A 148 -6.62 11.72 2.28
CA LEU A 148 -5.65 12.49 3.07
C LEU A 148 -5.99 13.99 3.17
N THR A 149 -6.89 14.52 2.34
CA THR A 149 -7.25 15.95 2.36
C THR A 149 -7.92 16.41 3.65
N HIS A 150 -8.36 15.49 4.52
CA HIS A 150 -8.93 15.81 5.83
C HIS A 150 -7.93 16.52 6.76
N ASP A 151 -6.62 16.43 6.47
CA ASP A 151 -5.54 17.06 7.23
C ASP A 151 -5.56 16.69 8.73
N ALA A 152 -6.10 15.51 9.05
CA ALA A 152 -6.34 15.03 10.42
C ALA A 152 -5.30 14.02 10.91
N PHE A 153 -4.23 13.80 10.15
CA PHE A 153 -3.27 12.71 10.33
C PHE A 153 -1.85 13.24 10.46
N ASP A 154 -1.05 12.57 11.29
CA ASP A 154 0.38 12.86 11.51
C ASP A 154 1.29 11.86 10.78
N ALA A 155 0.73 10.73 10.35
CA ALA A 155 1.32 9.79 9.39
C ALA A 155 0.20 9.03 8.68
N ALA A 156 0.53 8.33 7.59
CA ALA A 156 -0.42 7.46 6.90
C ALA A 156 0.12 6.04 6.70
N MET A 157 -0.80 5.08 6.64
CA MET A 157 -0.57 3.73 6.17
C MET A 157 -1.39 3.45 4.92
N CYS A 158 -0.73 2.94 3.88
CA CYS A 158 -1.37 2.53 2.64
C CYS A 158 -1.41 1.01 2.54
N LEU A 159 -2.61 0.44 2.50
CA LEU A 159 -2.85 -1.01 2.40
C LEU A 159 -3.20 -1.38 0.96
N GLY A 160 -2.27 -2.03 0.26
CA GLY A 160 -2.46 -2.43 -1.12
C GLY A 160 -1.37 -3.34 -1.64
N VAL A 161 -1.65 -4.07 -2.72
CA VAL A 161 -0.72 -5.12 -3.20
C VAL A 161 -0.82 -5.42 -4.71
N CYS A 162 -2.00 -5.33 -5.33
CA CYS A 162 -2.18 -5.63 -6.75
C CYS A 162 -1.50 -4.62 -7.70
N ASP A 163 -1.38 -5.03 -8.97
CA ASP A 163 -0.63 -4.39 -10.05
C ASP A 163 -0.71 -2.87 -10.08
N LYS A 164 -1.92 -2.33 -10.22
CA LYS A 164 -2.16 -0.88 -10.36
C LYS A 164 -2.43 -0.18 -9.02
N ILE A 165 -2.65 -0.97 -7.96
CA ILE A 165 -2.96 -0.48 -6.62
C ILE A 165 -1.74 0.18 -6.00
N VAL A 166 -0.62 -0.54 -5.92
CA VAL A 166 0.58 0.01 -5.26
C VAL A 166 1.08 1.29 -5.94
N PRO A 167 1.22 1.36 -7.28
CA PRO A 167 1.61 2.61 -7.93
C PRO A 167 0.60 3.74 -7.74
N GLY A 168 -0.70 3.44 -7.74
CA GLY A 168 -1.73 4.45 -7.49
C GLY A 168 -1.67 4.99 -6.05
N LEU A 169 -1.56 4.10 -5.07
CA LEU A 169 -1.39 4.47 -3.66
C LEU A 169 -0.13 5.34 -3.48
N PHE A 170 0.98 4.95 -4.10
CA PHE A 170 2.24 5.68 -4.07
C PHE A 170 2.15 7.06 -4.72
N MET A 171 1.55 7.15 -5.91
CA MET A 171 1.33 8.45 -6.59
C MET A 171 0.47 9.38 -5.75
N GLY A 172 -0.60 8.86 -5.15
CA GLY A 172 -1.48 9.62 -4.27
C GLY A 172 -0.77 10.08 -2.99
N SER A 173 0.02 9.22 -2.36
CA SER A 173 0.77 9.58 -1.15
C SER A 173 1.84 10.63 -1.42
N LEU A 174 2.47 10.63 -2.59
CA LEU A 174 3.46 11.65 -2.95
C LEU A 174 2.85 13.04 -3.02
N ALA A 175 1.56 13.19 -3.34
CA ALA A 175 0.90 14.51 -3.25
C ALA A 175 0.92 15.09 -1.83
N PHE A 176 1.14 14.22 -0.83
CA PHE A 176 1.27 14.53 0.60
C PHE A 176 2.64 14.12 1.12
N GLY A 177 3.71 14.18 0.32
CA GLY A 177 5.05 13.70 0.71
C GLY A 177 5.72 14.39 1.91
N HIS A 178 5.11 15.42 2.50
CA HIS A 178 5.48 15.98 3.80
C HIS A 178 4.96 15.15 4.99
N LEU A 179 3.97 14.30 4.74
CA LEU A 179 3.39 13.34 5.69
C LEU A 179 4.17 12.02 5.58
N PRO A 180 4.68 11.46 6.69
CA PRO A 180 5.29 10.14 6.67
C PRO A 180 4.26 9.08 6.22
N VAL A 181 4.60 8.26 5.22
CA VAL A 181 3.72 7.20 4.71
C VAL A 181 4.42 5.85 4.70
N VAL A 182 3.81 4.86 5.33
CA VAL A 182 4.28 3.46 5.37
C VAL A 182 3.30 2.60 4.57
N PHE A 183 3.82 1.67 3.77
CA PHE A 183 3.01 0.74 2.99
C PHE A 183 2.99 -0.63 3.68
N ALA A 184 1.84 -1.31 3.60
CA ALA A 184 1.70 -2.66 4.13
C ALA A 184 0.96 -3.56 3.13
N PRO A 185 1.61 -4.62 2.62
CA PRO A 185 0.95 -5.56 1.72
C PRO A 185 0.18 -6.63 2.48
N ALA A 186 -0.82 -7.22 1.82
CA ALA A 186 -1.48 -8.43 2.30
C ALA A 186 -0.54 -9.65 2.24
N GLY A 187 0.27 -9.72 1.19
CA GLY A 187 1.18 -10.82 0.89
C GLY A 187 0.65 -11.81 -0.15
N PRO A 188 1.53 -12.67 -0.69
CA PRO A 188 1.14 -13.69 -1.66
C PRO A 188 0.36 -14.81 -1.01
N MET A 189 -0.54 -15.43 -1.77
CA MET A 189 -1.13 -16.70 -1.37
C MET A 189 -0.03 -17.79 -1.28
N PRO A 190 -0.21 -18.83 -0.45
CA PRO A 190 0.64 -20.02 -0.49
C PRO A 190 0.68 -20.68 -1.87
N SER A 191 1.67 -21.54 -2.11
CA SER A 191 1.76 -22.30 -3.36
C SER A 191 0.61 -23.29 -3.50
N GLY A 192 -0.13 -23.21 -4.61
CA GLY A 192 -1.14 -24.18 -5.02
C GLY A 192 -0.57 -25.16 -6.05
N ILE A 193 -1.38 -25.49 -7.07
CA ILE A 193 -0.90 -26.36 -8.15
C ILE A 193 0.21 -25.68 -8.98
N PRO A 194 1.16 -26.46 -9.56
CA PRO A 194 2.21 -25.90 -10.41
C PRO A 194 1.67 -25.30 -11.72
N ASN A 195 2.32 -24.24 -12.20
CA ASN A 195 1.99 -23.60 -13.49
C ASN A 195 2.03 -24.58 -14.68
N ALA A 196 2.93 -25.56 -14.66
CA ALA A 196 3.02 -26.58 -15.72
C ALA A 196 1.76 -27.45 -15.77
N GLU A 197 1.21 -27.82 -14.60
CA GLU A 197 -0.02 -28.61 -14.52
C GLU A 197 -1.23 -27.81 -15.01
N LYS A 198 -1.33 -26.54 -14.58
CA LYS A 198 -2.33 -25.60 -15.07
C LYS A 198 -2.29 -25.45 -16.60
N ALA A 199 -1.09 -25.27 -17.17
CA ALA A 199 -0.90 -25.15 -18.62
C ALA A 199 -1.29 -26.43 -19.37
N ARG A 200 -0.96 -27.60 -18.81
CA ARG A 200 -1.33 -28.91 -19.34
C ARG A 200 -2.86 -29.08 -19.42
N VAL A 201 -3.58 -28.77 -18.34
CA VAL A 201 -5.05 -28.87 -18.30
C VAL A 201 -5.70 -27.91 -19.30
N ARG A 202 -5.23 -26.65 -19.40
CA ARG A 202 -5.69 -25.70 -20.43
C ARG A 202 -5.50 -26.24 -21.84
N ALA A 203 -4.35 -26.84 -22.14
CA ALA A 203 -4.08 -27.42 -23.45
C ALA A 203 -4.99 -28.61 -23.77
N LEU A 204 -5.29 -29.46 -22.79
CA LEU A 204 -6.25 -30.56 -22.95
C LEU A 204 -7.67 -30.04 -23.19
N TYR A 205 -8.09 -29.00 -22.48
CA TYR A 205 -9.41 -28.40 -22.66
C TYR A 205 -9.56 -27.81 -24.07
N ALA A 206 -8.55 -27.10 -24.56
CA ALA A 206 -8.53 -26.57 -25.94
C ALA A 206 -8.57 -27.68 -27.02
N GLN A 207 -8.13 -28.90 -26.69
CA GLN A 207 -8.22 -30.09 -27.53
C GLN A 207 -9.52 -30.88 -27.34
N ASN A 208 -10.48 -30.38 -26.55
CA ASN A 208 -11.70 -31.07 -26.15
C ASN A 208 -11.47 -32.42 -25.44
N LYS A 209 -10.32 -32.59 -24.77
CA LYS A 209 -9.94 -33.83 -24.06
C LYS A 209 -10.36 -33.85 -22.59
N VAL A 210 -10.75 -32.70 -22.03
CA VAL A 210 -11.32 -32.56 -20.68
C VAL A 210 -12.49 -31.61 -20.74
N ASP A 211 -13.40 -31.71 -19.78
CA ASP A 211 -14.58 -30.86 -19.69
C ASP A 211 -14.30 -29.53 -18.96
N ARG A 212 -15.33 -28.66 -18.92
CA ARG A 212 -15.23 -27.36 -18.26
C ARG A 212 -15.04 -27.49 -16.74
N ALA A 213 -15.61 -28.52 -16.12
CA ALA A 213 -15.49 -28.75 -14.68
C ALA A 213 -14.03 -29.05 -14.30
N THR A 214 -13.37 -29.93 -15.06
CA THR A 214 -11.94 -30.25 -14.89
C THR A 214 -11.04 -29.01 -15.07
N LEU A 215 -11.33 -28.18 -16.08
CA LEU A 215 -10.60 -26.93 -16.27
C LEU A 215 -10.77 -26.01 -15.04
N LEU A 216 -12.00 -25.84 -14.57
CA LEU A 216 -12.31 -24.96 -13.44
C LEU A 216 -11.65 -25.44 -12.15
N GLU A 217 -11.65 -26.74 -11.88
CA GLU A 217 -10.97 -27.34 -10.73
C GLU A 217 -9.47 -27.03 -10.75
N SER A 218 -8.81 -27.12 -11.91
CA SER A 218 -7.41 -26.74 -12.07
C SER A 218 -7.17 -25.24 -11.82
N GLU A 219 -8.05 -24.36 -12.33
CA GLU A 219 -7.94 -22.91 -12.10
C GLU A 219 -8.12 -22.56 -10.62
N ILE A 220 -9.11 -23.16 -9.94
CA ILE A 220 -9.35 -22.98 -8.51
C ILE A 220 -8.17 -23.49 -7.69
N GLY A 221 -7.58 -24.63 -8.05
CA GLY A 221 -6.38 -25.15 -7.38
C GLY A 221 -5.16 -24.22 -7.49
N SER A 222 -5.16 -23.28 -8.46
CA SER A 222 -4.15 -22.23 -8.54
C SER A 222 -4.48 -21.03 -7.65
N TYR A 223 -5.75 -20.59 -7.66
CA TYR A 223 -6.26 -19.44 -6.89
C TYR A 223 -7.15 -19.92 -5.74
N HIS A 224 -6.53 -20.46 -4.69
CA HIS A 224 -7.19 -21.32 -3.70
C HIS A 224 -7.28 -20.71 -2.28
N SER A 225 -6.69 -19.54 -2.06
CA SER A 225 -6.60 -18.93 -0.72
C SER A 225 -6.43 -17.40 -0.80
N PRO A 226 -6.65 -16.66 0.31
CA PRO A 226 -6.38 -15.23 0.36
C PRO A 226 -4.89 -14.92 0.09
N GLY A 227 -4.65 -13.81 -0.62
CA GLY A 227 -3.33 -13.32 -1.03
C GLY A 227 -3.22 -13.02 -2.53
N THR A 228 -2.11 -12.37 -2.91
CA THR A 228 -1.78 -12.09 -4.31
C THR A 228 -1.35 -13.33 -5.08
N CYS A 229 -1.33 -13.22 -6.42
CA CYS A 229 -0.76 -14.22 -7.32
C CYS A 229 0.64 -14.67 -6.85
N THR A 230 0.96 -15.95 -7.05
CA THR A 230 2.22 -16.57 -6.56
C THR A 230 3.43 -16.39 -7.47
N PHE A 231 3.23 -15.99 -8.73
CA PHE A 231 4.31 -15.79 -9.69
C PHE A 231 4.89 -14.37 -9.62
N TYR A 232 6.10 -14.18 -10.14
CA TYR A 232 6.75 -12.86 -10.24
C TYR A 232 6.14 -12.01 -11.37
N GLY A 233 4.88 -11.63 -11.20
CA GLY A 233 4.19 -10.60 -11.98
C GLY A 233 4.31 -9.22 -11.34
N THR A 234 3.60 -8.24 -11.90
CA THR A 234 3.68 -6.84 -11.47
C THR A 234 3.39 -6.65 -9.98
N ALA A 235 2.36 -7.30 -9.42
CA ALA A 235 2.05 -7.22 -7.98
C ALA A 235 3.27 -7.55 -7.10
N ASN A 236 3.92 -8.70 -7.32
CA ASN A 236 5.05 -9.15 -6.50
C ASN A 236 6.34 -8.36 -6.79
N SER A 237 6.57 -7.98 -8.04
CA SER A 237 7.68 -7.07 -8.39
C SER A 237 7.51 -5.71 -7.70
N ASN A 238 6.29 -5.16 -7.65
CA ASN A 238 6.03 -3.92 -6.92
C ASN A 238 6.34 -4.09 -5.43
N GLN A 239 5.98 -5.22 -4.80
CA GLN A 239 6.31 -5.43 -3.38
C GLN A 239 7.82 -5.39 -3.12
N MET A 240 8.62 -5.99 -4.01
CA MET A 240 10.08 -5.91 -3.93
C MET A 240 10.56 -4.47 -4.10
N MET A 241 10.00 -3.71 -5.05
CA MET A 241 10.37 -2.31 -5.27
C MET A 241 10.03 -1.42 -4.06
N MET A 242 8.88 -1.64 -3.42
CA MET A 242 8.48 -0.90 -2.22
C MET A 242 9.40 -1.20 -1.04
N GLU A 243 9.84 -2.45 -0.90
CA GLU A 243 10.81 -2.86 0.12
C GLU A 243 12.20 -2.26 -0.13
N LEU A 244 12.71 -2.35 -1.36
CA LEU A 244 13.97 -1.72 -1.77
C LEU A 244 13.94 -0.19 -1.63
N GLY A 245 12.78 0.42 -1.86
CA GLY A 245 12.54 1.85 -1.70
C GLY A 245 12.41 2.29 -0.23
N GLY A 246 12.42 1.37 0.74
CA GLY A 246 12.29 1.67 2.16
C GLY A 246 10.87 2.05 2.61
N LEU A 247 9.86 1.78 1.78
CA LEU A 247 8.45 2.11 2.05
C LEU A 247 7.71 1.00 2.81
N HIS A 248 8.34 -0.17 2.92
CA HIS A 248 7.85 -1.34 3.66
C HIS A 248 8.72 -1.62 4.88
N MET A 249 8.16 -2.37 5.84
CA MET A 249 9.00 -3.08 6.82
C MET A 249 9.90 -4.09 6.09
N PRO A 250 11.17 -4.25 6.51
CA PRO A 250 12.07 -5.22 5.89
C PRO A 250 11.52 -6.64 5.92
N SER A 251 11.80 -7.40 4.86
CA SER A 251 11.40 -8.80 4.67
C SER A 251 9.89 -9.05 4.69
N THR A 252 9.08 -8.04 4.36
CA THR A 252 7.61 -8.15 4.41
C THR A 252 7.00 -8.62 3.10
N ALA A 253 7.66 -8.42 1.95
CA ALA A 253 7.05 -8.57 0.63
C ALA A 253 6.39 -9.94 0.39
N PHE A 254 6.98 -11.01 0.92
CA PHE A 254 6.58 -12.39 0.61
C PHE A 254 5.99 -13.17 1.79
N VAL A 255 5.67 -12.51 2.90
CA VAL A 255 4.99 -13.16 4.03
C VAL A 255 3.52 -13.40 3.71
N HIS A 256 3.01 -14.62 3.91
CA HIS A 256 1.63 -14.97 3.57
C HIS A 256 0.60 -14.30 4.51
N PRO A 257 -0.63 -13.99 4.02
CA PRO A 257 -1.65 -13.28 4.79
C PRO A 257 -2.09 -13.95 6.09
N GLU A 258 -2.18 -15.28 6.12
CA GLU A 258 -2.70 -16.05 7.26
C GLU A 258 -1.61 -16.50 8.24
N THR A 259 -0.47 -15.81 8.24
CA THR A 259 0.60 -16.06 9.21
C THR A 259 0.51 -15.06 10.36
N GLY A 260 0.75 -15.50 11.59
CA GLY A 260 0.90 -14.56 12.73
C GLY A 260 2.02 -13.53 12.49
N LEU A 261 2.99 -13.84 11.62
CA LEU A 261 4.04 -12.92 11.22
C LEU A 261 3.53 -11.73 10.39
N ARG A 262 2.53 -11.91 9.50
CA ARG A 262 1.93 -10.80 8.74
C ARG A 262 1.33 -9.75 9.67
N ASP A 263 0.69 -10.19 10.76
CA ASP A 263 0.06 -9.31 11.75
C ASP A 263 1.12 -8.56 12.53
N ALA A 264 2.15 -9.27 12.99
CA ALA A 264 3.29 -8.66 13.66
C ALA A 264 3.98 -7.61 12.78
N LEU A 265 4.16 -7.88 11.48
CA LEU A 265 4.73 -6.93 10.54
C LEU A 265 3.83 -5.72 10.29
N THR A 266 2.51 -5.93 10.22
CA THR A 266 1.52 -4.85 10.05
C THR A 266 1.47 -3.96 11.31
N ALA A 267 1.52 -4.57 12.49
CA ALA A 267 1.63 -3.87 13.77
C ALA A 267 2.96 -3.11 13.87
N ALA A 268 4.07 -3.71 13.45
CA ALA A 268 5.37 -3.05 13.41
C ALA A 268 5.38 -1.85 12.45
N ALA A 269 4.74 -1.98 11.28
CA ALA A 269 4.58 -0.88 10.33
C ALA A 269 3.76 0.28 10.93
N ALA A 270 2.71 0.00 11.70
CA ALA A 270 1.93 1.01 12.41
C ALA A 270 2.76 1.75 13.45
N LYS A 271 3.52 1.01 14.28
CA LYS A 271 4.43 1.61 15.27
C LYS A 271 5.50 2.46 14.58
N ARG A 272 6.03 2.00 13.44
CA ARG A 272 6.99 2.75 12.64
C ARG A 272 6.41 4.05 12.09
N ALA A 273 5.17 4.04 11.62
CA ALA A 273 4.48 5.27 11.19
C ALA A 273 4.35 6.28 12.34
N VAL A 274 4.03 5.81 13.55
CA VAL A 274 3.98 6.66 14.76
C VAL A 274 5.36 7.22 15.13
N GLU A 275 6.41 6.42 15.04
CA GLU A 275 7.78 6.88 15.28
C GLU A 275 8.21 7.98 14.32
N LEU A 276 7.92 7.82 13.03
CA LEU A 276 8.22 8.82 12.00
C LEU A 276 7.44 10.12 12.22
N ALA A 277 6.16 10.02 12.59
CA ALA A 277 5.34 11.18 12.95
C ALA A 277 5.95 11.97 14.13
N ARG A 278 6.53 11.28 15.12
CA ARG A 278 7.17 11.92 16.28
C ARG A 278 8.51 12.55 15.97
N SER A 279 9.30 11.91 15.10
CA SER A 279 10.64 12.41 14.76
C SER A 279 10.62 13.54 13.74
N GLY A 280 9.49 13.76 13.06
CA GLY A 280 9.38 14.71 11.95
C GLY A 280 10.18 14.28 10.71
N GLN A 281 10.57 13.01 10.64
CA GLN A 281 11.26 12.44 9.49
C GLN A 281 10.21 11.96 8.47
N SER A 282 10.18 12.61 7.31
CA SER A 282 9.42 12.21 6.12
C SER A 282 10.33 11.55 5.10
#